data_AF-A0A2T5LFF2-F1
#
_entry.id   AF-A0A2T5LFF2-F1
#
_cell.length_a   1.000
_cell.length_b   1.000
_cell.length_c   1.000
_cell.angle_alpha   90.00
_cell.angle_beta   90.00
_cell.angle_gamma   90.00
#
_symmetry.space_group_name_H-M   'P 1'
#
loop_
_entity.id
_entity.type
_entity.pdbx_description
1 polymer ?
#
loop_
_entity_poly.entity_id
_entity_poly.type
_entity_poly.pdbx_seq_one_letter_code
_entity_poly.pdbx_strand_id
1 'polypeptide(L)'
;MLIPLILSGGSGTRLWPISRRNLPKQFLSLAGSETLFQQTLRRAAALPDAAPPVVVASDDHRFLAAEQLQELGISGASILLEPVARNTAPAIAVGALQALKRDADALILVLPADHLIGDAEAFTDSVARARLLAEQGWLVTFGIRPDRAETGFGYIRRGSALEGDTFRVEQFVEKPRLEVAEQYLASGDYDWNSGMFLFRASRYLEELQQQAPAMLEAARTAFEKANTDLDFIRLDTEAFTAAPNDSIDYAVMEKTARAAVVPVGCGWSDIGSWDALWMAADKDADGNHFEGDVIALDTKGSLVRSHDRHLVATIGLDDVVVVTTPDATLVARRDSSQDVKKIVDQLKAAGRTEHDLHRVVRRPWGSYDSLESGDRFQVKRIVVKPGAALSLQMHHHRAEHWIVVKGVAEVTCDDKVFLLAENQSTYLPLGSRHRLRNPGKVPVELIEVQSGAYLGEDDIVRFDDVYGRT
;
A
#
# COMPACT_ATOMS: atom_id res chain seq x y z
N MET A 1 8.13 25.43 0.71
CA MET A 1 7.09 24.56 0.08
C MET A 1 6.81 23.35 0.97
N LEU A 2 5.56 22.87 1.07
CA LEU A 2 5.22 21.62 1.79
C LEU A 2 5.02 20.47 0.79
N ILE A 3 5.82 19.42 0.90
CA ILE A 3 5.77 18.26 -0.01
C ILE A 3 5.32 17.04 0.79
N PRO A 4 4.17 16.43 0.47
CA PRO A 4 3.81 15.13 1.04
C PRO A 4 4.79 14.06 0.56
N LEU A 5 5.38 13.33 1.51
CA LEU A 5 6.23 12.16 1.27
C LEU A 5 5.48 10.90 1.72
N ILE A 6 4.92 10.17 0.76
CA ILE A 6 4.07 9.01 1.02
C ILE A 6 4.92 7.73 1.02
N LEU A 7 4.95 7.02 2.14
CA LEU A 7 5.68 5.76 2.29
C LEU A 7 4.75 4.57 2.01
N SER A 8 5.03 3.82 0.95
CA SER A 8 4.21 2.71 0.45
C SER A 8 5.05 1.43 0.22
N GLY A 9 5.95 1.11 1.16
CA GLY A 9 6.82 -0.08 1.10
C GLY A 9 6.28 -1.32 1.83
N GLY A 10 5.20 -1.20 2.60
CA GLY A 10 4.66 -2.29 3.42
C GLY A 10 3.96 -3.39 2.60
N SER A 11 4.12 -4.65 3.02
CA SER A 11 3.42 -5.81 2.41
C SER A 11 2.12 -6.18 3.12
N GLY A 12 1.91 -5.71 4.36
CA GLY A 12 0.60 -5.69 5.03
C GLY A 12 -0.11 -7.04 5.20
N THR A 13 0.56 -8.13 5.58
CA THR A 13 0.00 -9.52 5.55
C THR A 13 -0.98 -9.87 6.68
N ARG A 14 -1.22 -8.98 7.65
CA ARG A 14 -2.08 -9.27 8.82
C ARG A 14 -3.59 -9.21 8.53
N LEU A 15 -3.97 -8.71 7.36
CA LEU A 15 -5.36 -8.63 6.89
C LEU A 15 -5.65 -9.69 5.82
N TRP A 16 -4.95 -10.83 5.87
CA TRP A 16 -5.35 -12.01 5.12
C TRP A 16 -6.80 -12.38 5.56
N PRO A 17 -7.71 -12.72 4.64
CA PRO A 17 -7.47 -13.14 3.26
C PRO A 17 -7.61 -12.03 2.22
N ILE A 18 -7.75 -10.75 2.59
CA ILE A 18 -7.82 -9.68 1.58
C ILE A 18 -6.42 -9.23 1.18
N SER A 19 -5.56 -8.95 2.17
CA SER A 19 -4.17 -8.58 1.88
C SER A 19 -3.40 -9.78 1.33
N ARG A 20 -2.66 -9.53 0.26
CA ARG A 20 -1.74 -10.47 -0.41
C ARG A 20 -0.42 -9.77 -0.64
N ARG A 21 0.67 -10.50 -0.89
CA ARG A 21 1.95 -9.87 -1.22
C ARG A 21 1.83 -8.93 -2.44
N ASN A 22 1.10 -9.34 -3.47
CA ASN A 22 0.89 -8.55 -4.69
C ASN A 22 -0.21 -7.48 -4.57
N LEU A 23 -1.01 -7.51 -3.50
CA LEU A 23 -2.02 -6.49 -3.19
C LEU A 23 -1.95 -6.16 -1.68
N PRO A 24 -0.94 -5.36 -1.27
CA PRO A 24 -0.78 -4.92 0.11
C PRO A 24 -1.94 -4.06 0.62
N LYS A 25 -2.04 -3.95 1.96
CA LYS A 25 -3.16 -3.30 2.64
C LYS A 25 -3.39 -1.84 2.23
N GLN A 26 -2.34 -1.08 1.92
CA GLN A 26 -2.48 0.33 1.51
C GLN A 26 -3.28 0.49 0.21
N PHE A 27 -3.30 -0.53 -0.65
CA PHE A 27 -4.03 -0.52 -1.92
C PHE A 27 -5.42 -1.18 -1.82
N LEU A 28 -5.91 -1.43 -0.59
CA LEU A 28 -7.23 -1.98 -0.33
C LEU A 28 -8.19 -0.89 0.15
N SER A 29 -9.43 -0.95 -0.32
CA SER A 29 -10.54 -0.16 0.22
C SER A 29 -11.08 -0.84 1.48
N LEU A 30 -10.50 -0.45 2.63
CA LEU A 30 -10.83 -1.05 3.93
C LEU A 30 -11.91 -0.27 4.70
N ALA A 31 -11.96 1.06 4.50
CA ALA A 31 -12.97 1.92 5.08
C ALA A 31 -13.52 2.85 3.98
N GLY A 32 -14.73 2.57 3.51
CA GLY A 32 -15.34 3.29 2.39
C GLY A 32 -14.87 2.77 1.02
N SER A 33 -15.04 3.59 -0.02
CA SER A 33 -14.80 3.19 -1.42
C SER A 33 -13.35 3.35 -1.88
N GLU A 34 -12.59 4.24 -1.24
CA GLU A 34 -11.20 4.56 -1.61
C GLU A 34 -10.21 3.72 -0.82
N THR A 35 -9.05 3.44 -1.43
CA THR A 35 -7.96 2.75 -0.73
C THR A 35 -7.33 3.63 0.33
N LEU A 36 -6.62 3.05 1.31
CA LEU A 36 -5.88 3.84 2.30
C LEU A 36 -4.84 4.77 1.67
N PHE A 37 -4.19 4.31 0.58
CA PHE A 37 -3.26 5.12 -0.20
C PHE A 37 -3.96 6.32 -0.84
N GLN A 38 -5.13 6.10 -1.46
CA GLN A 38 -5.92 7.18 -2.06
C GLN A 38 -6.43 8.18 -1.02
N GLN A 39 -6.93 7.68 0.12
CA GLN A 39 -7.38 8.53 1.23
C GLN A 39 -6.23 9.41 1.75
N THR A 40 -5.03 8.83 1.90
CA THR A 40 -3.82 9.56 2.33
C THR A 40 -3.42 10.64 1.32
N LEU A 41 -3.43 10.31 0.03
CA LEU A 41 -3.13 11.26 -1.04
C LEU A 41 -4.12 12.43 -1.09
N ARG A 42 -5.44 12.14 -1.02
CA ARG A 42 -6.47 13.18 -1.02
C ARG A 42 -6.34 14.07 0.21
N ARG A 43 -6.14 13.48 1.40
CA ARG A 43 -5.93 14.23 2.65
C ARG A 43 -4.70 15.13 2.56
N ALA A 44 -3.61 14.63 2.00
CA ALA A 44 -2.39 15.41 1.82
C ALA A 44 -2.56 16.53 0.79
N ALA A 45 -3.28 16.29 -0.31
CA ALA A 45 -3.56 17.28 -1.35
C ALA A 45 -4.50 18.41 -0.87
N ALA A 46 -5.32 18.15 0.14
CA ALA A 46 -6.21 19.14 0.75
C ALA A 46 -5.48 20.12 1.69
N LEU A 47 -4.22 19.86 2.04
CA LEU A 47 -3.45 20.74 2.93
C LEU A 47 -3.08 22.06 2.23
N PRO A 48 -3.06 23.19 2.95
CA PRO A 48 -2.59 24.47 2.40
C PRO A 48 -1.14 24.39 1.91
N ASP A 49 -0.89 24.97 0.72
CA ASP A 49 0.41 24.98 0.03
C ASP A 49 1.02 23.59 -0.25
N ALA A 50 0.21 22.53 -0.29
CA ALA A 50 0.69 21.20 -0.63
C ALA A 50 1.14 21.14 -2.10
N ALA A 51 2.42 20.82 -2.31
CA ALA A 51 2.96 20.49 -3.61
C ALA A 51 2.57 19.05 -4.02
N PRO A 52 2.70 18.69 -5.31
CA PRO A 52 2.53 17.30 -5.74
C PRO A 52 3.38 16.33 -4.91
N PRO A 53 2.86 15.13 -4.59
CA PRO A 53 3.53 14.24 -3.65
C PRO A 53 4.83 13.65 -4.22
N VAL A 54 5.68 13.20 -3.30
CA VAL A 54 6.74 12.24 -3.55
C VAL A 54 6.27 10.92 -2.95
N VAL A 55 6.20 9.86 -3.75
CA VAL A 55 5.80 8.52 -3.31
C VAL A 55 7.03 7.64 -3.34
N VAL A 56 7.31 6.96 -2.24
CA VAL A 56 8.34 5.91 -2.17
C VAL A 56 7.62 4.57 -2.03
N ALA A 57 7.77 3.72 -3.04
CA ALA A 57 7.05 2.45 -3.12
C ALA A 57 8.00 1.30 -3.50
N SER A 58 7.61 0.08 -3.17
CA SER A 58 8.31 -1.11 -3.68
C SER A 58 8.17 -1.22 -5.21
N ASP A 59 9.22 -1.66 -5.90
CA ASP A 59 9.15 -1.95 -7.34
C ASP A 59 8.01 -2.93 -7.68
N ASP A 60 7.74 -3.90 -6.80
CA ASP A 60 6.67 -4.90 -6.94
C ASP A 60 5.27 -4.24 -7.04
N HIS A 61 5.08 -3.05 -6.46
CA HIS A 61 3.78 -2.36 -6.37
C HIS A 61 3.70 -1.10 -7.23
N ARG A 62 4.71 -0.83 -8.06
CA ARG A 62 4.83 0.41 -8.86
C ARG A 62 3.57 0.75 -9.66
N PHE A 63 2.92 -0.26 -10.26
CA PHE A 63 1.75 -0.06 -11.09
C PHE A 63 0.49 0.26 -10.28
N LEU A 64 0.37 -0.29 -9.06
CA LEU A 64 -0.75 0.05 -8.16
C LEU A 64 -0.63 1.51 -7.70
N ALA A 65 0.58 1.95 -7.34
CA ALA A 65 0.82 3.33 -6.93
C ALA A 65 0.55 4.32 -8.08
N ALA A 66 1.09 4.06 -9.27
CA ALA A 66 0.89 4.93 -10.44
C ALA A 66 -0.58 4.99 -10.87
N GLU A 67 -1.28 3.85 -10.91
CA GLU A 67 -2.69 3.81 -11.29
C GLU A 67 -3.56 4.59 -10.32
N GLN A 68 -3.36 4.46 -9.00
CA GLN A 68 -4.18 5.17 -8.03
C GLN A 68 -3.91 6.68 -8.00
N LEU A 69 -2.68 7.12 -8.28
CA LEU A 69 -2.39 8.54 -8.54
C LEU A 69 -3.15 9.05 -9.78
N GLN A 70 -3.18 8.25 -10.85
CA GLN A 70 -3.90 8.58 -12.09
C GLN A 70 -5.42 8.62 -11.87
N GLU A 71 -5.99 7.66 -11.14
CA GLU A 71 -7.41 7.62 -10.77
C GLU A 71 -7.84 8.87 -10.00
N LEU A 72 -6.95 9.42 -9.16
CA LEU A 72 -7.17 10.68 -8.44
C LEU A 72 -6.87 11.94 -9.27
N GLY A 73 -6.36 11.80 -10.50
CA GLY A 73 -5.98 12.93 -11.34
C GLY A 73 -4.77 13.73 -10.82
N ILE A 74 -3.92 13.13 -10.00
CA ILE A 74 -2.74 13.81 -9.42
C ILE A 74 -1.62 13.85 -10.46
N SER A 75 -1.31 15.06 -10.96
CA SER A 75 -0.19 15.31 -11.87
C SER A 75 1.06 15.81 -11.14
N GLY A 76 2.25 15.52 -11.68
CA GLY A 76 3.53 16.04 -11.16
C GLY A 76 4.05 15.31 -9.91
N ALA A 77 3.43 14.19 -9.53
CA ALA A 77 3.98 13.31 -8.51
C ALA A 77 5.31 12.69 -8.98
N SER A 78 6.20 12.39 -8.04
CA SER A 78 7.39 11.57 -8.31
C SER A 78 7.24 10.23 -7.62
N ILE A 79 7.44 9.12 -8.34
CA ILE A 79 7.37 7.77 -7.77
C ILE A 79 8.79 7.21 -7.73
N LEU A 80 9.39 7.14 -6.54
CA LEU A 80 10.67 6.46 -6.32
C LEU A 80 10.41 4.99 -6.01
N LEU A 81 11.11 4.11 -6.72
CA LEU A 81 10.99 2.67 -6.56
C LEU A 81 12.15 2.12 -5.75
N GLU A 82 11.83 1.53 -4.61
CA GLU A 82 12.77 0.77 -3.78
C GLU A 82 12.98 -0.62 -4.39
N PRO A 83 14.21 -0.98 -4.77
CA PRO A 83 14.53 -2.30 -5.32
C PRO A 83 14.53 -3.40 -4.24
N VAL A 84 14.72 -3.02 -2.98
CA VAL A 84 14.68 -3.90 -1.81
C VAL A 84 14.17 -3.12 -0.61
N ALA A 85 13.36 -3.76 0.25
CA ALA A 85 12.88 -3.13 1.47
C ALA A 85 14.03 -2.87 2.46
N ARG A 86 14.22 -1.60 2.84
CA ARG A 86 15.22 -1.15 3.82
C ARG A 86 14.63 -0.33 4.98
N ASN A 87 13.33 -0.46 5.21
CA ASN A 87 12.58 0.23 6.27
C ASN A 87 12.54 1.76 6.05
N THR A 88 12.03 2.53 7.02
CA THR A 88 11.59 3.91 6.77
C THR A 88 12.72 4.93 6.64
N ALA A 89 13.87 4.77 7.30
CA ALA A 89 14.92 5.81 7.25
C ALA A 89 15.55 5.98 5.85
N PRO A 90 15.95 4.90 5.14
CA PRO A 90 16.47 5.01 3.77
C PRO A 90 15.42 5.54 2.79
N ALA A 91 14.15 5.09 2.93
CA ALA A 91 13.03 5.55 2.12
C ALA A 91 12.80 7.07 2.27
N ILE A 92 12.83 7.58 3.50
CA ILE A 92 12.71 9.01 3.76
C ILE A 92 13.93 9.77 3.23
N ALA A 93 15.14 9.20 3.29
CA ALA A 93 16.35 9.84 2.77
C ALA A 93 16.28 10.08 1.26
N VAL A 94 15.91 9.07 0.47
CA VAL A 94 15.73 9.26 -0.98
C VAL A 94 14.56 10.19 -1.31
N GLY A 95 13.49 10.14 -0.52
CA GLY A 95 12.37 11.09 -0.63
C GLY A 95 12.78 12.54 -0.36
N ALA A 96 13.61 12.76 0.67
CA ALA A 96 14.16 14.07 1.01
C ALA A 96 15.11 14.60 -0.09
N LEU A 97 15.95 13.73 -0.66
CA LEU A 97 16.81 14.09 -1.80
C LEU A 97 15.98 14.51 -3.03
N GLN A 98 14.86 13.81 -3.30
CA GLN A 98 13.93 14.20 -4.37
C GLN A 98 13.21 15.52 -4.06
N ALA A 99 12.81 15.74 -2.81
CA ALA A 99 12.20 16.99 -2.37
C ALA A 99 13.15 18.20 -2.58
N LEU A 100 14.43 18.03 -2.24
CA LEU A 100 15.45 19.09 -2.39
C LEU A 100 15.75 19.46 -3.84
N LYS A 101 15.49 18.58 -4.82
CA LYS A 101 15.55 18.95 -6.25
C LYS A 101 14.47 19.96 -6.64
N ARG A 102 13.36 20.02 -5.89
CA ARG A 102 12.23 20.93 -6.17
C ARG A 102 12.36 22.24 -5.40
N ASP A 103 12.81 22.20 -4.15
CA ASP A 103 13.01 23.38 -3.29
C ASP A 103 14.08 23.05 -2.23
N ALA A 104 15.10 23.89 -2.12
CA ALA A 104 16.20 23.71 -1.16
C ALA A 104 15.74 23.83 0.31
N ASP A 105 14.62 24.53 0.54
CA ASP A 105 13.99 24.70 1.85
C ASP A 105 12.69 23.88 1.97
N ALA A 106 12.53 22.82 1.15
CA ALA A 106 11.36 21.95 1.20
C ALA A 106 11.11 21.39 2.61
N LEU A 107 9.88 21.56 3.09
CA LEU A 107 9.34 20.80 4.21
C LEU A 107 8.73 19.52 3.66
N ILE A 108 9.04 18.38 4.27
CA ILE A 108 8.46 17.09 3.91
C ILE A 108 7.54 16.59 5.01
N LEU A 109 6.29 16.34 4.64
CA LEU A 109 5.30 15.70 5.50
C LEU A 109 5.31 14.20 5.20
N VAL A 110 5.98 13.43 6.06
CA VAL A 110 6.10 11.99 5.94
C VAL A 110 4.80 11.33 6.42
N LEU A 111 4.16 10.60 5.51
CA LEU A 111 2.88 9.93 5.77
C LEU A 111 2.98 8.45 5.37
N PRO A 112 2.73 7.53 6.31
CA PRO A 112 2.47 6.13 5.97
C PRO A 112 1.20 6.04 5.09
N ALA A 113 1.29 5.27 4.01
CA ALA A 113 0.19 5.08 3.05
C ALA A 113 -0.98 4.25 3.60
N ASP A 114 -0.83 3.70 4.78
CA ASP A 114 -1.55 2.53 5.26
C ASP A 114 -2.24 2.79 6.61
N HIS A 115 -2.41 4.07 6.97
CA HIS A 115 -3.11 4.55 8.15
C HIS A 115 -4.49 5.15 7.80
N LEU A 116 -5.44 4.96 8.70
CA LEU A 116 -6.73 5.64 8.68
C LEU A 116 -6.69 6.88 9.57
N ILE A 117 -7.32 7.96 9.11
CA ILE A 117 -7.53 9.19 9.89
C ILE A 117 -8.97 9.61 9.66
N GLY A 118 -9.78 9.56 10.71
CA GLY A 118 -11.21 9.86 10.66
C GLY A 118 -11.56 11.34 10.62
N ASP A 119 -10.72 12.21 11.20
CA ASP A 119 -10.95 13.65 11.25
C ASP A 119 -9.87 14.41 10.47
N ALA A 120 -10.23 14.85 9.27
CA ALA A 120 -9.34 15.56 8.36
C ALA A 120 -9.05 17.01 8.80
N GLU A 121 -9.98 17.65 9.51
CA GLU A 121 -9.82 19.02 10.00
C GLU A 121 -8.82 19.05 11.15
N ALA A 122 -9.01 18.17 12.15
CA ALA A 122 -8.07 18.00 13.25
C ALA A 122 -6.65 17.62 12.77
N PHE A 123 -6.56 16.80 11.71
CA PHE A 123 -5.28 16.49 11.07
C PHE A 123 -4.64 17.75 10.43
N THR A 124 -5.42 18.53 9.68
CA THR A 124 -4.95 19.76 9.01
C THR A 124 -4.42 20.78 10.02
N ASP A 125 -5.15 21.01 11.10
CA ASP A 125 -4.75 21.91 12.18
C ASP A 125 -3.45 21.46 12.87
N SER A 126 -3.30 20.14 13.02
CA SER A 126 -2.08 19.56 13.59
C SER A 126 -0.87 19.72 12.67
N VAL A 127 -1.06 19.55 11.36
CA VAL A 127 -0.01 19.82 10.36
C VAL A 127 0.38 21.30 10.37
N ALA A 128 -0.58 22.22 10.50
CA ALA A 128 -0.29 23.65 10.59
C ALA A 128 0.58 24.00 11.80
N ARG A 129 0.27 23.44 12.98
CA ARG A 129 1.10 23.58 14.19
C ARG A 129 2.50 22.98 14.01
N ALA A 130 2.57 21.78 13.45
CA ALA A 130 3.84 21.10 13.18
C ALA A 130 4.71 21.88 12.18
N ARG A 131 4.10 22.54 11.19
CA ARG A 131 4.82 23.34 10.18
C ARG A 131 5.62 24.47 10.81
N LEU A 132 5.04 25.19 11.78
CA LEU A 132 5.72 26.27 12.49
C LEU A 132 7.00 25.79 13.18
N LEU A 133 6.95 24.63 13.83
CA LEU A 133 8.12 24.02 14.49
C LEU A 133 9.15 23.49 13.47
N ALA A 134 8.68 22.86 12.39
CA ALA A 134 9.56 22.35 11.34
C ALA A 134 10.34 23.48 10.63
N GLU A 135 9.72 24.64 10.45
CA GLU A 135 10.37 25.84 9.92
C GLU A 135 11.49 26.35 10.84
N GLN A 136 11.33 26.18 12.16
CA GLN A 136 12.35 26.46 13.18
C GLN A 136 13.44 25.38 13.30
N GLY A 137 13.35 24.31 12.49
CA GLY A 137 14.34 23.24 12.42
C GLY A 137 14.12 22.08 13.38
N TRP A 138 12.92 21.94 13.96
CA TRP A 138 12.54 20.75 14.73
C TRP A 138 12.20 19.57 13.80
N LEU A 139 12.53 18.36 14.25
CA LEU A 139 12.00 17.11 13.69
C LEU A 139 10.70 16.80 14.42
N VAL A 140 9.57 17.11 13.77
CA VAL A 140 8.26 17.01 14.41
C VAL A 140 7.65 15.64 14.17
N THR A 141 7.14 15.00 15.22
CA THR A 141 6.30 13.81 15.17
C THR A 141 4.89 14.12 15.69
N PHE A 142 3.93 13.27 15.39
CA PHE A 142 2.53 13.42 15.82
C PHE A 142 2.20 12.36 16.87
N GLY A 143 1.78 12.82 18.05
CA GLY A 143 1.47 11.97 19.20
C GLY A 143 -0.02 11.67 19.28
N ILE A 144 -0.38 10.39 19.31
CA ILE A 144 -1.78 9.96 19.52
C ILE A 144 -1.98 9.62 20.99
N ARG A 145 -3.06 10.13 21.60
CA ARG A 145 -3.34 9.82 23.00
C ARG A 145 -3.60 8.32 23.17
N PRO A 146 -2.85 7.61 24.05
CA PRO A 146 -3.07 6.19 24.26
C PRO A 146 -4.39 5.95 24.97
N ASP A 147 -5.18 5.00 24.46
CA ASP A 147 -6.40 4.50 25.11
C ASP A 147 -6.22 3.13 25.78
N ARG A 148 -5.10 2.46 25.50
CA ARG A 148 -4.73 1.15 26.04
C ARG A 148 -3.21 0.98 26.08
N ALA A 149 -2.75 -0.09 26.72
CA ALA A 149 -1.35 -0.48 26.75
C ALA A 149 -1.00 -1.28 25.48
N GLU A 150 -0.76 -0.58 24.37
CA GLU A 150 -0.36 -1.21 23.11
C GLU A 150 1.14 -1.48 23.09
N THR A 151 1.57 -2.70 22.75
CA THR A 151 3.00 -3.07 22.67
C THR A 151 3.55 -3.00 21.24
N GLY A 152 2.67 -2.87 20.25
CA GLY A 152 3.05 -2.77 18.84
C GLY A 152 3.51 -1.38 18.39
N PHE A 153 3.28 -0.34 19.21
CA PHE A 153 3.56 1.06 18.89
C PHE A 153 4.79 1.60 19.62
N GLY A 154 5.39 2.64 19.05
CA GLY A 154 6.32 3.51 19.77
C GLY A 154 5.57 4.44 20.73
N TYR A 155 6.26 4.86 21.79
CA TYR A 155 5.79 5.81 22.78
C TYR A 155 6.73 7.01 22.84
N ILE A 156 6.14 8.20 22.95
CA ILE A 156 6.80 9.49 22.99
C ILE A 156 6.49 10.11 24.34
N ARG A 157 7.51 10.31 25.18
CA ARG A 157 7.37 11.07 26.42
C ARG A 157 7.41 12.55 26.10
N ARG A 158 6.34 13.27 26.46
CA ARG A 158 6.30 14.72 26.37
C ARG A 158 7.23 15.33 27.42
N GLY A 159 8.11 16.22 26.96
CA GLY A 159 9.00 17.00 27.81
C GLY A 159 8.46 18.41 28.04
N SER A 160 9.37 19.39 28.09
CA SER A 160 9.01 20.81 28.23
C SER A 160 8.11 21.28 27.09
N ALA A 161 7.10 22.09 27.42
CA ALA A 161 6.28 22.78 26.42
C ALA A 161 7.13 23.65 25.50
N LEU A 162 6.73 23.71 24.23
CA LEU A 162 7.22 24.63 23.22
C LEU A 162 6.12 25.69 22.97
N GLU A 163 5.88 26.07 21.71
CA GLU A 163 4.83 27.03 21.36
C GLU A 163 3.47 26.35 21.20
N GLY A 164 2.43 26.93 21.81
CA GLY A 164 1.07 26.36 21.79
C GLY A 164 0.99 25.00 22.49
N ASP A 165 0.08 24.15 22.03
CA ASP A 165 -0.06 22.76 22.52
C ASP A 165 0.93 21.83 21.81
N THR A 166 2.22 22.07 22.02
CA THR A 166 3.32 21.28 21.46
C THR A 166 4.44 21.11 22.49
N PHE A 167 5.20 20.02 22.39
CA PHE A 167 6.18 19.63 23.42
C PHE A 167 7.49 19.19 22.78
N ARG A 168 8.59 19.39 23.50
CA ARG A 168 9.84 18.70 23.17
C ARG A 168 9.66 17.20 23.43
N VAL A 169 10.27 16.36 22.60
CA VAL A 169 10.38 14.93 22.91
C VAL A 169 11.46 14.74 23.98
N GLU A 170 11.07 14.30 25.18
CA GLU A 170 12.03 13.97 26.25
C GLU A 170 12.63 12.58 26.03
N GLN A 171 11.79 11.64 25.61
CA GLN A 171 12.19 10.27 25.36
C GLN A 171 11.32 9.67 24.25
N PHE A 172 11.96 8.89 23.39
CA PHE A 172 11.29 8.07 22.39
C PHE A 172 11.61 6.61 22.71
N VAL A 173 10.58 5.74 22.74
CA VAL A 173 10.73 4.32 23.07
C VAL A 173 9.90 3.48 22.12
N GLU A 174 10.53 2.67 21.29
CA GLU A 174 9.82 1.81 20.34
C GLU A 174 9.44 0.46 20.98
N LYS A 175 8.15 0.08 20.88
CA LYS A 175 7.60 -1.25 21.22
C LYS A 175 7.98 -1.75 22.63
N PRO A 176 7.53 -1.05 23.69
CA PRO A 176 7.79 -1.47 25.06
C PRO A 176 7.10 -2.80 25.38
N ARG A 177 7.61 -3.49 26.41
CA ARG A 177 6.90 -4.64 27.01
C ARG A 177 5.61 -4.18 27.67
N LEU A 178 4.64 -5.09 27.80
CA LEU A 178 3.30 -4.79 28.31
C LEU A 178 3.33 -4.07 29.66
N GLU A 179 4.16 -4.52 30.60
CA GLU A 179 4.22 -3.92 31.94
C GLU A 179 4.70 -2.46 31.90
N VAL A 180 5.51 -2.11 30.91
CA VAL A 180 6.03 -0.75 30.69
C VAL A 180 4.99 0.10 29.96
N ALA A 181 4.29 -0.47 28.97
CA ALA A 181 3.18 0.19 28.28
C ALA A 181 2.05 0.57 29.25
N GLU A 182 1.71 -0.31 30.21
CA GLU A 182 0.74 -0.03 31.28
C GLU A 182 1.18 1.15 32.15
N GLN A 183 2.47 1.25 32.48
CA GLN A 183 3.01 2.38 33.23
C GLN A 183 2.94 3.68 32.43
N TYR A 184 3.22 3.64 31.13
CA TYR A 184 3.13 4.80 30.24
C TYR A 184 1.70 5.31 30.10
N LEU A 185 0.74 4.39 29.95
CA LEU A 185 -0.68 4.73 29.93
C LEU A 185 -1.12 5.36 31.25
N ALA A 186 -0.73 4.76 32.38
CA ALA A 186 -1.13 5.21 33.71
C ALA A 186 -0.54 6.58 34.08
N SER A 187 0.67 6.92 33.62
CA SER A 187 1.24 8.24 33.87
C SER A 187 0.50 9.34 33.12
N GLY A 188 0.00 9.03 31.92
CA GLY A 188 -0.62 10.00 31.03
C GLY A 188 0.38 11.01 30.45
N ASP A 189 1.68 10.80 30.60
CA ASP A 189 2.74 11.68 30.06
C ASP A 189 3.18 11.30 28.65
N TYR A 190 2.83 10.08 28.22
CA TYR A 190 3.22 9.52 26.95
C TYR A 190 2.10 9.60 25.91
N ASP A 191 2.51 9.78 24.66
CA ASP A 191 1.68 9.61 23.47
C ASP A 191 2.22 8.47 22.61
N TRP A 192 1.36 7.82 21.82
CA TRP A 192 1.81 6.88 20.80
C TRP A 192 2.43 7.61 19.62
N ASN A 193 3.52 7.05 19.09
CA ASN A 193 4.10 7.47 17.82
C ASN A 193 3.17 7.07 16.67
N SER A 194 2.65 8.07 15.94
CA SER A 194 1.78 7.81 14.80
C SER A 194 2.51 7.37 13.53
N GLY A 195 3.86 7.35 13.53
CA GLY A 195 4.70 7.11 12.34
C GLY A 195 4.64 8.23 11.29
N MET A 196 4.00 9.36 11.61
CA MET A 196 3.99 10.55 10.77
C MET A 196 5.03 11.55 11.26
N PHE A 197 5.66 12.25 10.33
CA PHE A 197 6.68 13.25 10.66
C PHE A 197 6.60 14.48 9.78
N LEU A 198 7.06 15.62 10.29
CA LEU A 198 7.20 16.85 9.52
C LEU A 198 8.52 17.53 9.86
N PHE A 199 9.34 17.78 8.84
CA PHE A 199 10.62 18.46 8.99
C PHE A 199 11.12 19.04 7.66
N ARG A 200 12.07 19.95 7.74
CA ARG A 200 12.83 20.39 6.56
C ARG A 200 13.68 19.23 6.05
N ALA A 201 13.63 18.96 4.75
CA ALA A 201 14.34 17.85 4.11
C ALA A 201 15.85 17.91 4.39
N SER A 202 16.47 19.09 4.28
CA SER A 202 17.89 19.29 4.59
C SER A 202 18.23 18.96 6.04
N ARG A 203 17.40 19.37 7.01
CA ARG A 203 17.61 19.10 8.44
C ARG A 203 17.55 17.61 8.75
N TYR A 204 16.66 16.86 8.11
CA TYR A 204 16.64 15.41 8.25
C TYR A 204 17.92 14.77 7.73
N LEU A 205 18.40 15.18 6.55
CA LEU A 205 19.65 14.64 6.00
C LEU A 205 20.86 15.02 6.86
N GLU A 206 20.89 16.20 7.48
CA GLU A 206 21.93 16.60 8.44
C GLU A 206 21.95 15.71 9.69
N GLU A 207 20.78 15.42 10.28
CA GLU A 207 20.67 14.50 11.42
C GLU A 207 21.06 13.08 10.99
N LEU A 208 20.63 12.62 9.82
CA LEU A 208 20.99 11.29 9.31
C LEU A 208 22.50 11.17 9.04
N GLN A 209 23.16 12.23 8.55
CA GLN A 209 24.60 12.27 8.37
C GLN A 209 25.35 12.06 9.69
N GLN A 210 24.83 12.61 10.79
CA GLN A 210 25.44 12.50 12.12
C GLN A 210 25.18 11.13 12.75
N GLN A 211 23.94 10.63 12.66
CA GLN A 211 23.49 9.43 13.38
C GLN A 211 23.68 8.13 12.60
N ALA A 212 23.62 8.19 11.26
CA ALA A 212 23.70 7.04 10.36
C ALA A 212 24.37 7.39 9.01
N PRO A 213 25.65 7.85 9.01
CA PRO A 213 26.33 8.33 7.80
C PRO A 213 26.34 7.33 6.66
N ALA A 214 26.57 6.04 6.94
CA ALA A 214 26.57 4.99 5.93
C ALA A 214 25.22 4.84 5.20
N MET A 215 24.11 5.11 5.90
CA MET A 215 22.77 5.10 5.32
C MET A 215 22.58 6.25 4.34
N LEU A 216 23.00 7.46 4.73
CA LEU A 216 22.90 8.63 3.87
C LEU A 216 23.75 8.50 2.61
N GLU A 217 25.00 8.01 2.73
CA GLU A 217 25.88 7.78 1.59
C GLU A 217 25.30 6.75 0.61
N ALA A 218 24.75 5.65 1.11
CA ALA A 218 24.10 4.64 0.29
C ALA A 218 22.85 5.20 -0.43
N ALA A 219 21.98 5.90 0.30
CA ALA A 219 20.79 6.54 -0.26
C ALA A 219 21.13 7.59 -1.33
N ARG A 220 22.16 8.42 -1.07
CA ARG A 220 22.64 9.43 -2.01
C ARG A 220 23.21 8.80 -3.29
N THR A 221 24.09 7.81 -3.14
CA THR A 221 24.67 7.08 -4.27
C THR A 221 23.58 6.40 -5.11
N ALA A 222 22.60 5.77 -4.45
CA ALA A 222 21.50 5.10 -5.13
C ALA A 222 20.62 6.07 -5.92
N PHE A 223 20.40 7.26 -5.37
CA PHE A 223 19.60 8.31 -5.98
C PHE A 223 20.32 9.03 -7.12
N GLU A 224 21.64 9.25 -7.01
CA GLU A 224 22.46 9.86 -8.06
C GLU A 224 22.60 8.93 -9.29
N LYS A 225 22.68 7.63 -9.06
CA LYS A 225 22.71 6.60 -10.11
C LYS A 225 21.33 6.15 -10.60
N ALA A 226 20.26 6.75 -10.07
CA ALA A 226 18.90 6.33 -10.40
C ALA A 226 18.61 6.54 -11.90
N ASN A 227 17.87 5.60 -12.48
CA ASN A 227 17.37 5.72 -13.84
C ASN A 227 15.90 6.15 -13.83
N THR A 228 15.52 7.05 -14.74
CA THR A 228 14.12 7.46 -14.90
C THR A 228 13.51 6.72 -16.09
N ASP A 229 12.40 6.02 -15.86
CA ASP A 229 11.69 5.24 -16.86
C ASP A 229 10.18 5.44 -16.68
N LEU A 230 9.52 5.94 -17.73
CA LEU A 230 8.11 6.38 -17.69
C LEU A 230 7.87 7.37 -16.53
N ASP A 231 6.98 7.01 -15.60
CA ASP A 231 6.63 7.80 -14.40
C ASP A 231 7.48 7.46 -13.18
N PHE A 232 8.51 6.61 -13.33
CA PHE A 232 9.25 6.00 -12.23
C PHE A 232 10.70 6.45 -12.16
N ILE A 233 11.18 6.69 -10.93
CA ILE A 233 12.58 6.88 -10.59
C ILE A 233 13.06 5.58 -9.93
N ARG A 234 13.82 4.77 -10.66
CA ARG A 234 14.35 3.49 -10.22
C ARG A 234 15.71 3.71 -9.56
N LEU A 235 15.77 3.50 -8.25
CA LEU A 235 17.02 3.62 -7.50
C LEU A 235 18.01 2.52 -7.93
N ASP A 236 19.30 2.86 -7.91
CA ASP A 236 20.34 1.86 -8.17
C ASP A 236 20.29 0.74 -7.12
N THR A 237 20.19 -0.50 -7.60
CA THR A 237 19.93 -1.66 -6.75
C THR A 237 21.09 -1.97 -5.83
N GLU A 238 22.32 -1.96 -6.34
CA GLU A 238 23.50 -2.29 -5.55
C GLU A 238 23.74 -1.25 -4.46
N ALA A 239 23.71 0.04 -4.80
CA ALA A 239 23.89 1.12 -3.84
C ALA A 239 22.79 1.16 -2.78
N PHE A 240 21.51 1.01 -3.14
CA PHE A 240 20.42 1.04 -2.16
C PHE A 240 20.45 -0.18 -1.24
N THR A 241 20.84 -1.35 -1.77
CA THR A 241 21.00 -2.57 -0.98
C THR A 241 22.07 -2.41 0.11
N ALA A 242 23.10 -1.57 -0.11
CA ALA A 242 24.12 -1.29 0.89
C ALA A 242 23.63 -0.43 2.08
N ALA A 243 22.46 0.22 1.98
CA ALA A 243 21.89 0.98 3.08
C ALA A 243 21.54 0.04 4.25
N PRO A 244 21.89 0.39 5.50
CA PRO A 244 21.40 -0.32 6.67
C PRO A 244 19.87 -0.38 6.70
N ASN A 245 19.31 -1.52 7.08
CA ASN A 245 17.87 -1.73 7.16
C ASN A 245 17.36 -1.26 8.54
N ASP A 246 16.95 0.00 8.64
CA ASP A 246 16.54 0.61 9.91
C ASP A 246 15.41 1.64 9.73
N SER A 247 14.59 1.81 10.77
CA SER A 247 13.51 2.80 10.78
C SER A 247 14.02 4.17 11.18
N ILE A 248 13.33 5.24 10.78
CA ILE A 248 13.64 6.62 11.21
C ILE A 248 13.57 6.76 12.73
N ASP A 249 12.69 5.99 13.37
CA ASP A 249 12.48 5.96 14.82
C ASP A 249 13.79 5.65 15.54
N TYR A 250 14.44 4.52 15.22
CA TYR A 250 15.74 4.12 15.77
C TYR A 250 16.93 4.89 15.18
N ALA A 251 16.93 5.13 13.86
CA ALA A 251 18.07 5.71 13.18
C ALA A 251 18.31 7.16 13.61
N VAL A 252 17.22 7.92 13.85
CA VAL A 252 17.27 9.36 14.08
C VAL A 252 16.48 9.79 15.33
N MET A 253 15.19 9.44 15.44
CA MET A 253 14.29 10.07 16.43
C MET A 253 14.66 9.74 17.88
N GLU A 254 15.12 8.52 18.17
CA GLU A 254 15.60 8.13 19.50
C GLU A 254 16.89 8.87 19.93
N LYS A 255 17.67 9.39 18.97
CA LYS A 255 19.01 9.94 19.20
C LYS A 255 19.06 11.46 19.08
N THR A 256 18.14 12.06 18.36
CA THR A 256 18.16 13.50 18.07
C THR A 256 17.81 14.33 19.32
N ALA A 257 18.53 15.43 19.51
CA ALA A 257 18.22 16.41 20.56
C ALA A 257 17.14 17.43 20.12
N ARG A 258 16.73 17.40 18.85
CA ARG A 258 15.84 18.38 18.20
C ARG A 258 14.52 17.78 17.71
N ALA A 259 13.95 16.86 18.49
CA ALA A 259 12.61 16.33 18.24
C ALA A 259 11.52 17.09 19.02
N ALA A 260 10.39 17.29 18.37
CA ALA A 260 9.17 17.85 18.96
C ALA A 260 7.96 16.95 18.66
N VAL A 261 6.95 16.99 19.52
CA VAL A 261 5.69 16.24 19.36
C VAL A 261 4.51 17.19 19.39
N VAL A 262 3.60 16.98 18.43
CA VAL A 262 2.28 17.63 18.38
C VAL A 262 1.22 16.58 18.74
N PRO A 263 0.51 16.71 19.86
CA PRO A 263 -0.63 15.86 20.18
C PRO A 263 -1.76 16.03 19.15
N VAL A 264 -2.33 14.90 18.72
CA VAL A 264 -3.38 14.86 17.69
C VAL A 264 -4.52 13.92 18.10
N GLY A 265 -5.75 14.42 18.03
CA GLY A 265 -6.98 13.65 18.17
C GLY A 265 -7.74 13.59 16.85
N CYS A 266 -7.21 12.88 15.85
CA CYS A 266 -7.77 12.85 14.49
C CYS A 266 -8.48 11.53 14.12
N GLY A 267 -8.84 10.70 15.11
CA GLY A 267 -9.38 9.36 14.86
C GLY A 267 -8.38 8.47 14.11
N TRP A 268 -7.11 8.50 14.53
CA TRP A 268 -6.02 7.74 13.91
C TRP A 268 -6.11 6.24 14.21
N SER A 269 -5.80 5.41 13.22
CA SER A 269 -5.60 3.97 13.36
C SER A 269 -4.58 3.44 12.35
N ASP A 270 -3.70 2.54 12.77
CA ASP A 270 -2.71 1.89 11.90
C ASP A 270 -3.30 0.74 11.05
N ILE A 271 -4.56 0.37 11.31
CA ILE A 271 -5.25 -0.81 10.76
C ILE A 271 -4.30 -2.02 10.70
N GLY A 272 -3.74 -2.38 11.87
CA GLY A 272 -2.81 -3.50 12.00
C GLY A 272 -3.48 -4.88 12.03
N SER A 273 -4.80 -4.95 12.26
CA SER A 273 -5.57 -6.19 12.44
C SER A 273 -7.05 -6.03 12.07
N TRP A 274 -7.77 -7.15 11.97
CA TRP A 274 -9.22 -7.14 11.79
C TRP A 274 -9.97 -6.52 12.96
N ASP A 275 -9.46 -6.66 14.20
CA ASP A 275 -10.03 -5.99 15.37
C ASP A 275 -9.89 -4.47 15.26
N ALA A 276 -8.74 -3.98 14.79
CA ALA A 276 -8.54 -2.55 14.53
C ALA A 276 -9.49 -2.00 13.45
N LEU A 277 -9.78 -2.80 12.42
CA LEU A 277 -10.76 -2.44 11.39
C LEU A 277 -12.17 -2.41 11.97
N TRP A 278 -12.55 -3.43 12.75
CA TRP A 278 -13.85 -3.45 13.43
C TRP A 278 -13.98 -2.23 14.33
N MET A 279 -12.98 -1.89 15.15
CA MET A 279 -13.03 -0.72 16.05
C MET A 279 -13.30 0.58 15.28
N ALA A 280 -12.62 0.80 14.16
CA ALA A 280 -12.74 2.01 13.35
C ALA A 280 -14.01 2.09 12.49
N ALA A 281 -14.76 1.01 12.35
CA ALA A 281 -15.93 0.96 11.48
C ALA A 281 -17.23 1.41 12.16
N ASP A 282 -18.19 1.88 11.35
CA ASP A 282 -19.55 2.12 11.80
C ASP A 282 -20.24 0.80 12.16
N LYS A 283 -20.96 0.78 13.28
CA LYS A 283 -21.58 -0.44 13.82
C LYS A 283 -23.09 -0.30 13.93
N ASP A 284 -23.78 -1.44 13.82
CA ASP A 284 -25.20 -1.53 14.11
C ASP A 284 -25.48 -1.53 15.63
N ALA A 285 -26.75 -1.69 16.01
CA ALA A 285 -27.18 -1.70 17.42
C ALA A 285 -26.63 -2.88 18.24
N ASP A 286 -26.25 -3.97 17.58
CA ASP A 286 -25.66 -5.17 18.19
C ASP A 286 -24.11 -5.14 18.15
N GLY A 287 -23.53 -4.02 17.71
CA GLY A 287 -22.09 -3.82 17.63
C GLY A 287 -21.43 -4.53 16.45
N ASN A 288 -22.19 -4.93 15.44
CA ASN A 288 -21.66 -5.57 14.24
C ASN A 288 -21.25 -4.56 13.18
N HIS A 289 -20.24 -4.92 12.39
CA HIS A 289 -19.94 -4.30 11.11
C HIS A 289 -20.12 -5.32 9.99
N PHE A 290 -21.06 -5.06 9.08
CA PHE A 290 -21.34 -5.92 7.94
C PHE A 290 -21.02 -5.19 6.63
N GLU A 291 -20.30 -5.86 5.74
CA GLU A 291 -19.96 -5.36 4.40
C GLU A 291 -20.24 -6.45 3.36
N GLY A 292 -20.90 -6.09 2.26
CA GLY A 292 -21.30 -7.03 1.21
C GLY A 292 -22.64 -7.73 1.49
N ASP A 293 -22.86 -8.88 0.85
CA ASP A 293 -24.09 -9.66 0.99
C ASP A 293 -24.03 -10.55 2.24
N VAL A 294 -24.63 -10.06 3.33
CA VAL A 294 -24.58 -10.67 4.67
C VAL A 294 -25.98 -10.82 5.25
N ILE A 295 -26.28 -12.00 5.77
CA ILE A 295 -27.46 -12.28 6.60
C ILE A 295 -26.99 -12.68 7.99
N ALA A 296 -27.51 -12.03 9.02
CA ALA A 296 -27.15 -12.30 10.41
C ALA A 296 -28.41 -12.56 11.25
N LEU A 297 -28.33 -13.56 12.12
CA LEU A 297 -29.36 -13.90 13.10
C LEU A 297 -28.68 -14.14 14.45
N ASP A 298 -29.02 -13.35 15.47
CA ASP A 298 -28.39 -13.46 16.80
C ASP A 298 -26.85 -13.38 16.74
N THR A 299 -26.30 -12.47 15.92
CA THR A 299 -24.87 -12.20 15.82
C THR A 299 -24.54 -10.86 16.47
N LYS A 300 -23.48 -10.79 17.29
CA LYS A 300 -23.10 -9.57 18.02
C LYS A 300 -21.61 -9.29 18.00
N GLY A 301 -21.22 -8.01 18.12
CA GLY A 301 -19.83 -7.59 18.19
C GLY A 301 -18.96 -8.05 17.02
N SER A 302 -19.53 -8.39 15.88
CA SER A 302 -18.82 -9.16 14.85
C SER A 302 -18.49 -8.31 13.61
N LEU A 303 -17.42 -8.68 12.92
CA LEU A 303 -17.04 -8.14 11.64
C LEU A 303 -17.31 -9.20 10.57
N VAL A 304 -18.25 -8.97 9.66
CA VAL A 304 -18.51 -9.88 8.53
C VAL A 304 -18.35 -9.12 7.22
N ARG A 305 -17.36 -9.53 6.44
CA ARG A 305 -17.08 -8.96 5.13
C ARG A 305 -17.20 -10.02 4.06
N SER A 306 -18.20 -9.85 3.19
CA SER A 306 -18.44 -10.71 2.06
C SER A 306 -17.83 -10.14 0.78
N HIS A 307 -17.15 -10.99 0.01
CA HIS A 307 -16.73 -10.67 -1.34
C HIS A 307 -17.95 -10.61 -2.29
N ASP A 308 -17.84 -9.84 -3.37
CA ASP A 308 -18.86 -9.71 -4.41
C ASP A 308 -19.44 -11.05 -4.86
N ARG A 309 -20.78 -11.13 -4.92
CA ARG A 309 -21.55 -12.33 -5.32
C ARG A 309 -21.37 -13.54 -4.40
N HIS A 310 -20.91 -13.33 -3.17
CA HIS A 310 -20.87 -14.35 -2.14
C HIS A 310 -21.81 -13.94 -1.01
N LEU A 311 -22.68 -14.85 -0.55
CA LEU A 311 -23.54 -14.62 0.62
C LEU A 311 -22.88 -15.23 1.85
N VAL A 312 -22.74 -14.45 2.92
CA VAL A 312 -22.35 -14.96 4.24
C VAL A 312 -23.54 -14.93 5.18
N ALA A 313 -23.89 -16.09 5.74
CA ALA A 313 -24.91 -16.22 6.78
C ALA A 313 -24.27 -16.52 8.14
N THR A 314 -24.62 -15.76 9.18
CA THR A 314 -24.18 -16.00 10.56
C THR A 314 -25.37 -16.22 11.49
N ILE A 315 -25.26 -17.20 12.39
CA ILE A 315 -26.31 -17.52 13.36
C ILE A 315 -25.69 -17.78 14.74
N GLY A 316 -26.06 -17.00 15.76
CA GLY A 316 -25.67 -17.24 17.15
C GLY A 316 -24.17 -17.05 17.42
N LEU A 317 -23.54 -16.06 16.79
CA LEU A 317 -22.09 -15.82 16.89
C LEU A 317 -21.79 -14.50 17.61
N ASP A 318 -20.85 -14.53 18.55
CA ASP A 318 -20.39 -13.34 19.28
C ASP A 318 -18.89 -13.10 19.02
N ASP A 319 -18.53 -11.84 18.80
CA ASP A 319 -17.14 -11.37 18.64
C ASP A 319 -16.33 -12.17 17.59
N VAL A 320 -16.93 -12.43 16.42
CA VAL A 320 -16.25 -13.12 15.31
C VAL A 320 -15.85 -12.16 14.19
N VAL A 321 -14.80 -12.54 13.48
CA VAL A 321 -14.38 -11.98 12.21
C VAL A 321 -14.61 -13.05 11.15
N VAL A 322 -15.44 -12.75 10.16
CA VAL A 322 -15.66 -13.58 8.97
C VAL A 322 -15.33 -12.75 7.74
N VAL A 323 -14.31 -13.15 7.00
CA VAL A 323 -13.87 -12.42 5.81
C VAL A 323 -13.71 -13.39 4.66
N THR A 324 -14.40 -13.12 3.55
CA THR A 324 -14.33 -13.94 2.34
C THR A 324 -13.60 -13.19 1.22
N THR A 325 -12.82 -13.94 0.44
CA THR A 325 -12.30 -13.60 -0.88
C THR A 325 -12.71 -14.69 -1.86
N PRO A 326 -12.54 -14.52 -3.18
CA PRO A 326 -12.94 -15.55 -4.14
C PRO A 326 -12.29 -16.92 -3.93
N ASP A 327 -11.11 -16.95 -3.32
CA ASP A 327 -10.21 -18.08 -3.17
C ASP A 327 -10.05 -18.56 -1.71
N ALA A 328 -10.47 -17.77 -0.72
CA ALA A 328 -10.23 -18.08 0.68
C ALA A 328 -11.29 -17.47 1.61
N THR A 329 -11.45 -18.06 2.80
CA THR A 329 -12.30 -17.52 3.86
C THR A 329 -11.55 -17.62 5.19
N LEU A 330 -11.52 -16.51 5.93
CA LEU A 330 -11.06 -16.46 7.30
C LEU A 330 -12.27 -16.42 8.22
N VAL A 331 -12.26 -17.29 9.22
CA VAL A 331 -13.15 -17.22 10.39
C VAL A 331 -12.28 -17.26 11.63
N ALA A 332 -12.40 -16.26 12.49
CA ALA A 332 -11.64 -16.17 13.74
C ALA A 332 -12.46 -15.44 14.81
N ARG A 333 -12.10 -15.63 16.09
CA ARG A 333 -12.52 -14.67 17.13
C ARG A 333 -11.81 -13.34 16.90
N ARG A 334 -12.49 -12.23 17.16
CA ARG A 334 -12.00 -10.86 16.90
C ARG A 334 -10.69 -10.58 17.65
N ASP A 335 -10.62 -10.98 18.92
CA ASP A 335 -9.44 -10.85 19.78
C ASP A 335 -8.23 -11.69 19.34
N SER A 336 -8.44 -12.67 18.45
CA SER A 336 -7.40 -13.56 17.93
C SER A 336 -6.83 -13.09 16.59
N SER A 337 -7.20 -11.89 16.13
CA SER A 337 -6.83 -11.36 14.81
C SER A 337 -5.32 -11.20 14.56
N GLN A 338 -4.49 -11.08 15.61
CA GLN A 338 -3.03 -11.04 15.47
C GLN A 338 -2.44 -12.39 14.98
N ASP A 339 -3.14 -13.50 15.22
CA ASP A 339 -2.68 -14.84 14.87
C ASP A 339 -2.86 -15.18 13.39
N VAL A 340 -3.50 -14.31 12.60
CA VAL A 340 -3.61 -14.46 11.13
C VAL A 340 -2.26 -14.65 10.45
N LYS A 341 -1.20 -14.04 10.99
CA LYS A 341 0.18 -14.24 10.50
C LYS A 341 0.60 -15.71 10.55
N LYS A 342 0.19 -16.46 11.58
CA LYS A 342 0.51 -17.89 11.71
C LYS A 342 -0.10 -18.71 10.58
N ILE A 343 -1.31 -18.37 10.12
CA ILE A 343 -1.94 -19.01 8.96
C ILE A 343 -1.17 -18.69 7.68
N VAL A 344 -0.80 -17.43 7.47
CA VAL A 344 0.01 -17.00 6.32
C VAL A 344 1.34 -17.76 6.26
N ASP A 345 2.00 -17.96 7.41
CA ASP A 345 3.26 -18.71 7.49
C ASP A 345 3.06 -20.21 7.20
N GLN A 346 1.93 -20.80 7.60
CA GLN A 346 1.57 -22.17 7.22
C GLN A 346 1.30 -22.31 5.71
N LEU A 347 0.58 -21.36 5.09
CA LEU A 347 0.34 -21.35 3.64
C LEU A 347 1.65 -21.33 2.86
N LYS A 348 2.62 -20.49 3.29
CA LYS A 348 3.98 -20.44 2.74
C LYS A 348 4.70 -21.78 2.86
N ALA A 349 4.70 -22.36 4.07
CA ALA A 349 5.37 -23.64 4.31
C ALA A 349 4.76 -24.79 3.50
N ALA A 350 3.46 -24.72 3.21
CA ALA A 350 2.75 -25.67 2.36
C ALA A 350 2.88 -25.39 0.85
N GLY A 351 3.62 -24.34 0.45
CA GLY A 351 3.80 -23.97 -0.96
C GLY A 351 2.53 -23.49 -1.65
N ARG A 352 1.53 -23.03 -0.89
CA ARG A 352 0.25 -22.57 -1.44
C ARG A 352 0.29 -21.10 -1.84
N THR A 353 -0.54 -20.68 -2.78
CA THR A 353 -0.48 -19.34 -3.40
C THR A 353 -1.40 -18.30 -2.77
N GLU A 354 -2.34 -18.68 -1.89
CA GLU A 354 -3.33 -17.76 -1.30
C GLU A 354 -2.73 -16.76 -0.32
N HIS A 355 -1.42 -16.75 -0.10
CA HIS A 355 -0.74 -15.69 0.66
C HIS A 355 -0.06 -14.67 -0.25
N ASP A 356 0.17 -15.03 -1.51
CA ASP A 356 1.03 -14.32 -2.45
C ASP A 356 0.22 -13.61 -3.52
N LEU A 357 -0.65 -14.37 -4.20
CA LEU A 357 -1.41 -13.91 -5.34
C LEU A 357 -2.85 -13.59 -4.95
N HIS A 358 -3.24 -12.33 -5.14
CA HIS A 358 -4.65 -11.98 -5.30
C HIS A 358 -5.14 -12.47 -6.67
N ARG A 359 -6.36 -13.03 -6.72
CA ARG A 359 -6.98 -13.57 -7.93
C ARG A 359 -7.02 -12.54 -9.07
N VAL A 360 -7.30 -11.29 -8.71
CA VAL A 360 -7.23 -10.13 -9.59
C VAL A 360 -5.86 -9.49 -9.50
N VAL A 361 -5.19 -9.38 -10.64
CA VAL A 361 -3.86 -8.81 -10.79
C VAL A 361 -3.91 -7.59 -11.71
N ARG A 362 -3.42 -6.44 -11.21
CA ARG A 362 -3.39 -5.19 -11.97
C ARG A 362 -2.14 -5.05 -12.83
N ARG A 363 -2.27 -4.40 -13.98
CA ARG A 363 -1.24 -4.20 -15.00
C ARG A 363 -1.39 -2.80 -15.63
N PRO A 364 -0.35 -2.26 -16.27
CA PRO A 364 -0.43 -0.95 -16.95
C PRO A 364 -1.57 -0.85 -17.95
N TRP A 365 -1.82 -1.93 -18.68
CA TRP A 365 -2.86 -2.01 -19.69
C TRP A 365 -4.27 -2.30 -19.14
N GLY A 366 -4.41 -2.59 -17.84
CA GLY A 366 -5.68 -2.99 -17.23
C GLY A 366 -5.50 -4.04 -16.13
N SER A 367 -6.23 -5.15 -16.20
CA SER A 367 -6.14 -6.21 -15.19
C SER A 367 -6.52 -7.58 -15.74
N TYR A 368 -6.15 -8.64 -15.02
CA TYR A 368 -6.72 -9.96 -15.22
C TYR A 368 -7.14 -10.59 -13.90
N ASP A 369 -8.14 -11.46 -13.97
CA ASP A 369 -8.77 -12.15 -12.87
C ASP A 369 -8.78 -13.66 -13.18
N SER A 370 -8.01 -14.45 -12.42
CA SER A 370 -7.94 -15.91 -12.61
C SER A 370 -9.21 -16.57 -12.10
N LEU A 371 -10.15 -16.89 -13.00
CA LEU A 371 -11.48 -17.34 -12.62
C LEU A 371 -11.51 -18.79 -12.11
N GLU A 372 -10.78 -19.68 -12.78
CA GLU A 372 -10.76 -21.12 -12.53
C GLU A 372 -9.46 -21.70 -13.09
N SER A 373 -8.93 -22.73 -12.44
CA SER A 373 -7.74 -23.45 -12.91
C SER A 373 -7.90 -24.93 -12.62
N GLY A 374 -7.52 -25.78 -13.58
CA GLY A 374 -7.40 -27.22 -13.40
C GLY A 374 -6.12 -27.75 -14.04
N ASP A 375 -5.93 -29.08 -14.01
CA ASP A 375 -4.68 -29.73 -14.44
C ASP A 375 -4.22 -29.36 -15.87
N ARG A 376 -5.16 -29.02 -16.75
CA ARG A 376 -4.90 -28.76 -18.18
C ARG A 376 -5.53 -27.48 -18.72
N PHE A 377 -6.13 -26.67 -17.85
CA PHE A 377 -6.75 -25.43 -18.28
C PHE A 377 -6.65 -24.33 -17.22
N GLN A 378 -6.70 -23.09 -17.68
CA GLN A 378 -6.84 -21.91 -16.84
C GLN A 378 -7.78 -20.94 -17.52
N VAL A 379 -8.74 -20.39 -16.77
CA VAL A 379 -9.67 -19.38 -17.27
C VAL A 379 -9.34 -18.05 -16.62
N LYS A 380 -9.14 -17.02 -17.42
CA LYS A 380 -8.93 -15.64 -16.96
C LYS A 380 -10.00 -14.73 -17.53
N ARG A 381 -10.45 -13.77 -16.73
CA ARG A 381 -11.13 -12.57 -17.23
C ARG A 381 -10.11 -11.46 -17.35
N ILE A 382 -9.91 -10.93 -18.54
CA ILE A 382 -8.96 -9.85 -18.80
C ILE A 382 -9.74 -8.58 -19.14
N VAL A 383 -9.37 -7.47 -18.51
CA VAL A 383 -9.94 -6.14 -18.79
C VAL A 383 -8.83 -5.24 -19.30
N VAL A 384 -8.98 -4.70 -20.52
CA VAL A 384 -8.00 -3.82 -21.16
C VAL A 384 -8.55 -2.41 -21.28
N LYS A 385 -7.80 -1.44 -20.75
CA LYS A 385 -8.16 -0.01 -20.74
C LYS A 385 -8.23 0.55 -22.17
N PRO A 386 -9.04 1.59 -22.42
CA PRO A 386 -9.05 2.31 -23.69
C PRO A 386 -7.65 2.70 -24.16
N GLY A 387 -7.31 2.40 -25.41
CA GLY A 387 -6.02 2.73 -26.02
C GLY A 387 -4.84 1.85 -25.58
N ALA A 388 -5.00 1.00 -24.58
CA ALA A 388 -3.93 0.14 -24.06
C ALA A 388 -3.80 -1.17 -24.86
N ALA A 389 -2.67 -1.85 -24.69
CA ALA A 389 -2.40 -3.14 -25.32
C ALA A 389 -1.64 -4.08 -24.38
N LEU A 390 -1.79 -5.38 -24.57
CA LEU A 390 -0.88 -6.36 -23.97
C LEU A 390 0.46 -6.33 -24.72
N SER A 391 1.52 -6.88 -24.11
CA SER A 391 2.80 -7.07 -24.81
C SER A 391 2.61 -8.02 -25.99
N LEU A 392 3.42 -7.87 -27.04
CA LEU A 392 3.48 -8.90 -28.06
C LEU A 392 4.18 -10.11 -27.46
N GLN A 393 3.47 -11.23 -27.41
CA GLN A 393 3.90 -12.39 -26.66
C GLN A 393 3.68 -13.70 -27.41
N MET A 394 4.29 -14.77 -26.90
CA MET A 394 4.13 -16.14 -27.38
C MET A 394 4.26 -17.10 -26.18
N HIS A 395 3.63 -18.25 -26.29
CA HIS A 395 3.73 -19.35 -25.32
C HIS A 395 4.22 -20.62 -26.00
N HIS A 396 5.14 -21.36 -25.37
CA HIS A 396 5.65 -22.61 -25.92
C HIS A 396 4.77 -23.81 -25.59
N HIS A 397 4.00 -23.78 -24.50
CA HIS A 397 3.37 -24.98 -23.94
C HIS A 397 1.85 -24.94 -23.86
N ARG A 398 1.24 -23.81 -24.26
CA ARG A 398 -0.22 -23.61 -24.23
C ARG A 398 -0.74 -22.90 -25.47
N ALA A 399 -1.98 -23.22 -25.80
CA ALA A 399 -2.82 -22.45 -26.70
C ALA A 399 -3.82 -21.62 -25.88
N GLU A 400 -4.40 -20.61 -26.51
CA GLU A 400 -5.39 -19.74 -25.86
C GLU A 400 -6.64 -19.58 -26.72
N HIS A 401 -7.79 -19.46 -26.09
CA HIS A 401 -9.05 -19.10 -26.73
C HIS A 401 -9.55 -17.83 -26.08
N TRP A 402 -9.72 -16.77 -26.87
CA TRP A 402 -10.22 -15.49 -26.39
C TRP A 402 -11.65 -15.27 -26.85
N ILE A 403 -12.54 -14.92 -25.92
CA ILE A 403 -13.92 -14.52 -26.18
C ILE A 403 -14.12 -13.09 -25.68
N VAL A 404 -14.51 -12.17 -26.55
CA VAL A 404 -14.81 -10.79 -26.15
C VAL A 404 -16.21 -10.75 -25.54
N VAL A 405 -16.30 -10.39 -24.27
CA VAL A 405 -17.58 -10.25 -23.54
C VAL A 405 -18.13 -8.84 -23.68
N LYS A 406 -17.24 -7.84 -23.78
CA LYS A 406 -17.61 -6.43 -23.85
C LYS A 406 -16.60 -5.62 -24.66
N GLY A 407 -17.08 -4.68 -25.47
CA GLY A 407 -16.24 -3.81 -26.29
C GLY A 407 -15.74 -4.45 -27.58
N VAL A 408 -14.70 -3.85 -28.16
CA VAL A 408 -14.07 -4.30 -29.42
C VAL A 408 -12.56 -4.43 -29.22
N ALA A 409 -12.03 -5.64 -29.40
CA ALA A 409 -10.61 -5.93 -29.33
C ALA A 409 -9.98 -5.94 -30.73
N GLU A 410 -8.79 -5.38 -30.86
CA GLU A 410 -7.89 -5.61 -32.00
C GLU A 410 -6.93 -6.72 -31.61
N VAL A 411 -6.95 -7.83 -32.35
CA VAL A 411 -6.10 -8.99 -32.10
C VAL A 411 -5.05 -9.09 -33.20
N THR A 412 -3.80 -9.21 -32.79
CA THR A 412 -2.70 -9.67 -33.63
C THR A 412 -2.49 -11.16 -33.37
N CYS A 413 -2.41 -11.96 -34.43
CA CYS A 413 -2.02 -13.37 -34.40
C CYS A 413 -1.12 -13.64 -35.61
N ASP A 414 0.16 -13.83 -35.36
CA ASP A 414 1.24 -13.87 -36.35
C ASP A 414 1.15 -12.66 -37.29
N ASP A 415 0.95 -12.89 -38.59
CA ASP A 415 0.89 -11.84 -39.60
C ASP A 415 -0.50 -11.21 -39.76
N LYS A 416 -1.51 -11.68 -39.00
CA LYS A 416 -2.90 -11.22 -39.12
C LYS A 416 -3.26 -10.25 -38.00
N VAL A 417 -3.88 -9.13 -38.38
CA VAL A 417 -4.48 -8.17 -37.47
C VAL A 417 -5.96 -8.03 -37.82
N PHE A 418 -6.85 -8.25 -36.85
CA PHE A 418 -8.30 -8.21 -37.06
C PHE A 418 -9.05 -7.76 -35.80
N LEU A 419 -10.29 -7.30 -35.98
CA LEU A 419 -11.15 -6.88 -34.88
C LEU A 419 -12.06 -8.03 -34.42
N LEU A 420 -12.28 -8.13 -33.11
CA LEU A 420 -13.29 -8.96 -32.47
C LEU A 420 -14.25 -8.08 -31.69
N ALA A 421 -15.54 -8.15 -32.04
CA ALA A 421 -16.63 -7.52 -31.32
C ALA A 421 -17.20 -8.46 -30.23
N GLU A 422 -18.13 -7.94 -29.44
CA GLU A 422 -18.83 -8.71 -28.40
C GLU A 422 -19.38 -10.04 -28.92
N ASN A 423 -19.22 -11.08 -28.12
CA ASN A 423 -19.59 -12.46 -28.40
C ASN A 423 -18.83 -13.11 -29.58
N GLN A 424 -17.81 -12.46 -30.14
CA GLN A 424 -16.88 -13.08 -31.08
C GLN A 424 -15.68 -13.69 -30.33
N SER A 425 -15.02 -14.65 -30.96
CA SER A 425 -13.88 -15.33 -30.38
C SER A 425 -12.80 -15.66 -31.39
N THR A 426 -11.60 -15.93 -30.88
CA THR A 426 -10.48 -16.45 -31.68
C THR A 426 -9.72 -17.50 -30.91
N TYR A 427 -9.16 -18.45 -31.67
CA TYR A 427 -8.17 -19.40 -31.18
C TYR A 427 -6.77 -18.91 -31.52
N LEU A 428 -5.88 -18.95 -30.54
CA LEU A 428 -4.47 -18.59 -30.64
C LEU A 428 -3.64 -19.87 -30.51
N PRO A 429 -3.07 -20.37 -31.62
CA PRO A 429 -2.29 -21.59 -31.61
C PRO A 429 -1.04 -21.49 -30.74
N LEU A 430 -0.60 -22.63 -30.21
CA LEU A 430 0.69 -22.77 -29.53
C LEU A 430 1.83 -22.30 -30.45
N GLY A 431 2.74 -21.49 -29.90
CA GLY A 431 3.85 -20.89 -30.64
C GLY A 431 3.49 -19.70 -31.53
N SER A 432 2.22 -19.29 -31.62
CA SER A 432 1.84 -18.08 -32.34
C SER A 432 2.22 -16.81 -31.58
N ARG A 433 2.69 -15.80 -32.31
CA ARG A 433 2.92 -14.46 -31.74
C ARG A 433 1.59 -13.72 -31.70
N HIS A 434 1.15 -13.29 -30.53
CA HIS A 434 -0.16 -12.68 -30.39
C HIS A 434 -0.15 -11.48 -29.43
N ARG A 435 -1.12 -10.59 -29.65
CA ARG A 435 -1.34 -9.37 -28.85
C ARG A 435 -2.82 -9.00 -28.90
N LEU A 436 -3.33 -8.52 -27.76
CA LEU A 436 -4.61 -7.84 -27.71
C LEU A 436 -4.40 -6.34 -27.50
N ARG A 437 -5.09 -5.51 -28.29
CA ARG A 437 -5.15 -4.06 -28.15
C ARG A 437 -6.59 -3.62 -28.03
N ASN A 438 -6.86 -2.62 -27.20
CA ASN A 438 -8.14 -1.95 -27.14
C ASN A 438 -8.06 -0.63 -27.94
N PRO A 439 -8.51 -0.59 -29.21
CA PRO A 439 -8.54 0.64 -30.00
C PRO A 439 -9.69 1.58 -29.61
N GLY A 440 -10.60 1.14 -28.74
CA GLY A 440 -11.82 1.83 -28.38
C GLY A 440 -11.66 2.88 -27.28
N LYS A 441 -12.80 3.48 -26.91
CA LYS A 441 -12.93 4.48 -25.84
C LYS A 441 -13.51 3.92 -24.54
N VAL A 442 -13.93 2.66 -24.53
CA VAL A 442 -14.44 1.93 -23.37
C VAL A 442 -13.57 0.72 -23.09
N PRO A 443 -13.48 0.23 -21.84
CA PRO A 443 -12.74 -0.97 -21.54
C PRO A 443 -13.24 -2.17 -22.36
N VAL A 444 -12.30 -2.99 -22.81
CA VAL A 444 -12.58 -4.30 -23.42
C VAL A 444 -12.50 -5.34 -22.31
N GLU A 445 -13.52 -6.20 -22.21
CA GLU A 445 -13.51 -7.34 -21.30
C GLU A 445 -13.50 -8.63 -22.14
N LEU A 446 -12.54 -9.53 -21.88
CA LEU A 446 -12.48 -10.84 -22.51
C LEU A 446 -12.40 -11.97 -21.49
N ILE A 447 -12.89 -13.14 -21.88
CA ILE A 447 -12.56 -14.41 -21.23
C ILE A 447 -11.49 -15.09 -22.06
N GLU A 448 -10.37 -15.39 -21.41
CA GLU A 448 -9.29 -16.19 -21.95
C GLU A 448 -9.38 -17.59 -21.34
N VAL A 449 -9.39 -18.60 -22.20
CA VAL A 449 -9.24 -20.01 -21.81
C VAL A 449 -7.90 -20.48 -22.32
N GLN A 450 -6.98 -20.74 -21.41
CA GLN A 450 -5.69 -21.33 -21.70
C GLN A 450 -5.80 -22.85 -21.60
N SER A 451 -5.15 -23.57 -22.52
CA SER A 451 -5.14 -25.03 -22.53
C SER A 451 -3.78 -25.55 -22.95
N GLY A 452 -3.20 -26.45 -22.16
CA GLY A 452 -1.82 -26.89 -22.38
C GLY A 452 -1.32 -27.85 -21.31
N ALA A 453 -0.11 -28.37 -21.51
CA ALA A 453 0.58 -29.21 -20.53
C ALA A 453 1.26 -28.39 -19.42
N TYR A 454 1.48 -27.09 -19.67
CA TYR A 454 2.07 -26.15 -18.72
C TYR A 454 1.41 -24.79 -18.91
N LEU A 455 1.01 -24.14 -17.81
CA LEU A 455 0.22 -22.90 -17.81
C LEU A 455 0.88 -21.78 -16.98
N GLY A 456 2.13 -21.96 -16.54
CA GLY A 456 2.86 -20.94 -15.79
C GLY A 456 3.11 -19.67 -16.58
N GLU A 457 3.24 -18.53 -15.89
CA GLU A 457 3.53 -17.23 -16.53
C GLU A 457 5.00 -17.08 -16.97
N ASP A 458 5.87 -18.02 -16.61
CA ASP A 458 7.26 -18.12 -17.06
C ASP A 458 7.39 -18.72 -18.48
N ASP A 459 6.32 -19.29 -19.04
CA ASP A 459 6.23 -19.71 -20.46
C ASP A 459 6.06 -18.51 -21.43
N ILE A 460 5.99 -17.29 -20.91
CA ILE A 460 5.69 -16.10 -21.72
C ILE A 460 6.99 -15.51 -22.30
N VAL A 461 7.15 -15.62 -23.62
CA VAL A 461 8.21 -14.90 -24.36
C VAL A 461 7.68 -13.55 -24.82
N ARG A 462 8.31 -12.45 -24.43
CA ARG A 462 7.92 -11.08 -24.80
C ARG A 462 8.84 -10.52 -25.89
N PHE A 463 8.25 -9.95 -26.95
CA PHE A 463 8.99 -9.40 -28.09
C PHE A 463 8.93 -7.88 -28.16
N ASP A 464 7.82 -7.29 -27.74
CA ASP A 464 7.60 -5.84 -27.75
C ASP A 464 6.71 -5.49 -26.55
N ASP A 465 7.34 -4.96 -25.51
CA ASP A 465 6.66 -4.46 -24.31
C ASP A 465 6.88 -2.96 -24.14
N VAL A 466 5.84 -2.20 -24.47
CA VAL A 466 5.80 -0.74 -24.30
C VAL A 466 5.79 -0.29 -22.82
N TYR A 467 5.76 -1.25 -21.88
CA TYR A 467 5.73 -0.99 -20.44
C TYR A 467 7.01 -1.40 -19.69
N GLY A 468 8.08 -1.69 -20.43
CA GLY A 468 9.42 -1.91 -19.84
C GLY A 468 9.57 -3.18 -18.99
N ARG A 469 8.76 -4.23 -19.23
CA ARG A 469 8.96 -5.55 -18.63
C ARG A 469 9.84 -6.37 -19.55
N THR A 470 11.11 -6.52 -19.18
CA THR A 470 12.04 -7.46 -19.81
C THR A 470 11.75 -8.88 -19.37
#